data_AF-A0A3D1A3B1-F1
#
_entry.id   AF-A0A3D1A3B1-F1
#
_cell.length_a   1.000
_cell.length_b   1.000
_cell.length_c   1.000
_cell.angle_alpha   90.00
_cell.angle_beta   90.00
_cell.angle_gamma   90.00
#
_symmetry.space_group_name_H-M   'P 1'
#
loop_
_entity.id
_entity.type
_entity.pdbx_description
1 polymer ?
#
loop_
_entity_poly.entity_id
_entity_poly.type
_entity_poly.pdbx_seq_one_letter_code
_entity_poly.pdbx_strand_id
1 'polypeptide(L)'
;WLAFNRYNADVRIKDGFLITVLFYVALGIFGALPFVDDQGLNLTIPDGMFESFSGLTTTGATVIIGLDQLPESLLFYRQQLQWLR
;
A
#
# COMPACT_ATOMS: atom_id res chain seq x y z
N TRP A 1 -7.06 -17.75 -16.23
CA TRP A 1 -6.17 -18.86 -15.79
C TRP A 1 -5.21 -19.29 -16.92
N LEU A 2 -4.64 -18.35 -17.69
CA LEU A 2 -3.78 -18.67 -18.86
C LEU A 2 -2.41 -17.97 -18.83
N ALA A 3 -2.23 -16.94 -18.01
CA ALA A 3 -1.02 -16.12 -18.01
C ALA A 3 0.19 -16.76 -17.27
N PHE A 4 -0.03 -17.70 -16.35
CA PHE A 4 1.02 -18.21 -15.45
C PHE A 4 1.30 -19.72 -15.59
N ASN A 5 0.79 -20.40 -16.61
CA ASN A 5 0.80 -21.86 -16.65
C ASN A 5 2.12 -22.51 -17.16
N ARG A 6 3.20 -21.75 -17.37
CA ARG A 6 4.43 -22.32 -17.97
C ARG A 6 5.71 -21.63 -17.49
N TYR A 7 6.09 -21.81 -16.24
CA TYR A 7 7.49 -21.65 -15.83
C TYR A 7 7.84 -22.63 -14.71
N ASN A 8 8.56 -23.68 -15.05
CA ASN A 8 9.20 -24.59 -14.09
C ASN A 8 10.57 -23.99 -13.71
N ALA A 9 10.55 -22.76 -13.19
CA ALA A 9 11.76 -22.09 -12.73
C ALA A 9 12.07 -22.62 -11.33
N ASP A 10 13.27 -23.18 -11.14
CA ASP A 10 13.83 -23.39 -9.81
C ASP A 10 13.88 -22.02 -9.12
N VAL A 11 12.89 -21.75 -8.25
CA VAL A 11 12.80 -20.51 -7.48
C VAL A 11 14.00 -20.52 -6.53
N ARG A 12 15.05 -19.79 -6.92
CA ARG A 12 16.23 -19.65 -6.06
C ARG A 12 15.84 -18.75 -4.90
N ILE A 13 16.50 -18.91 -3.75
CA ILE A 13 16.24 -18.10 -2.55
C ILE A 13 16.28 -16.59 -2.87
N LYS A 14 17.18 -16.17 -3.78
CA LYS A 14 17.29 -14.79 -4.27
C LYS A 14 16.02 -14.29 -4.98
N ASP A 15 15.35 -15.15 -5.74
CA ASP A 15 14.11 -14.82 -6.44
C ASP A 15 12.96 -14.64 -5.45
N GLY A 16 12.91 -15.46 -4.39
CA GLY A 16 11.97 -15.29 -3.29
C GLY A 16 12.11 -13.95 -2.56
N PHE A 17 13.34 -13.52 -2.27
CA PHE A 17 13.57 -12.19 -1.69
C PHE A 17 13.11 -11.06 -2.62
N LEU A 18 13.42 -11.16 -3.91
CA LEU A 18 13.02 -10.16 -4.90
C LEU A 18 11.50 -10.06 -5.03
N ILE A 19 10.82 -11.20 -5.08
CA ILE A 19 9.35 -11.26 -5.15
C ILE A 19 8.71 -10.59 -3.94
N THR A 20 9.20 -10.86 -2.73
CA THR A 20 8.69 -10.24 -1.51
C THR A 20 8.85 -8.72 -1.55
N VAL A 21 10.02 -8.22 -1.93
CA VAL A 21 10.25 -6.76 -2.03
C VAL A 21 9.32 -6.13 -3.07
N LEU A 22 9.21 -6.73 -4.26
CA LEU A 22 8.32 -6.22 -5.31
C LEU A 22 6.86 -6.27 -4.90
N PHE A 23 6.44 -7.29 -4.15
CA PHE A 23 5.09 -7.41 -3.63
C PHE A 23 4.74 -6.25 -2.69
N TYR A 24 5.61 -5.93 -1.72
CA TYR A 24 5.39 -4.79 -0.82
C TYR A 24 5.44 -3.44 -1.56
N VAL A 25 6.34 -3.27 -2.53
CA VAL A 25 6.40 -2.05 -3.34
C VAL A 25 5.14 -1.88 -4.17
N ALA A 26 4.67 -2.93 -4.83
CA ALA A 26 3.44 -2.89 -5.62
C ALA A 26 2.25 -2.54 -4.73
N LEU A 27 2.09 -3.23 -3.59
CA LEU A 27 1.01 -2.93 -2.63
C LEU A 27 1.07 -1.51 -2.08
N GLY A 28 2.26 -0.97 -1.79
CA GLY A 28 2.41 0.41 -1.34
C GLY A 28 2.03 1.44 -2.41
N ILE A 29 2.34 1.17 -3.69
CA ILE A 29 1.96 2.04 -4.82
C ILE A 29 0.44 1.99 -5.05
N PHE A 30 -0.14 0.79 -5.12
CA PHE A 30 -1.60 0.65 -5.27
C PHE A 30 -2.34 1.19 -4.06
N GLY A 31 -1.78 1.01 -2.86
CA GLY A 31 -2.35 1.46 -1.62
C GLY A 31 -2.36 3.00 -1.49
N ALA A 32 -1.43 3.68 -2.15
CA ALA A 32 -1.30 5.13 -2.18
C ALA A 32 -2.29 5.84 -3.12
N LEU A 33 -2.80 5.15 -4.15
CA LEU A 33 -3.72 5.71 -5.15
C LEU A 33 -4.92 6.48 -4.55
N PRO A 34 -5.69 5.92 -3.60
CA PRO A 34 -6.84 6.63 -3.04
C PRO A 34 -6.45 7.84 -2.18
N PHE A 35 -5.20 7.92 -1.67
CA PHE A 35 -4.72 9.08 -0.92
C PHE A 35 -4.25 10.22 -1.83
N VAL A 36 -3.83 9.91 -3.06
CA VAL A 36 -3.35 10.89 -4.05
C VAL A 36 -4.50 11.52 -4.83
N ASP A 37 -5.58 10.77 -5.08
CA ASP A 37 -6.76 11.26 -5.82
C ASP A 37 -7.80 11.96 -4.93
N ASP A 38 -7.61 11.96 -3.61
CA ASP A 38 -8.53 12.61 -2.68
C ASP A 38 -8.36 14.14 -2.71
N GLN A 39 -9.36 14.82 -3.28
CA GLN A 39 -9.43 16.28 -3.40
C GLN A 39 -9.51 17.02 -2.05
N GLY A 40 -9.82 16.32 -0.95
CA GLY A 40 -9.93 16.91 0.39
C GLY A 40 -8.61 17.01 1.15
N LEU A 41 -7.58 16.28 0.74
CA LEU A 41 -6.39 16.03 1.55
C LEU A 41 -5.14 16.82 1.14
N ASN A 42 -5.09 17.36 -0.10
CA ASN A 42 -3.93 18.09 -0.62
C ASN A 42 -2.58 17.38 -0.35
N LEU A 43 -2.57 16.06 -0.28
CA LEU A 43 -1.36 15.28 -0.05
C LEU A 43 -0.51 15.26 -1.31
N THR A 44 0.80 15.45 -1.15
CA THR A 44 1.74 15.23 -2.23
C THR A 44 1.86 13.73 -2.48
N ILE A 45 2.24 13.31 -3.69
CA ILE A 45 2.55 11.90 -4.03
C ILE A 45 3.42 11.19 -2.96
N PRO A 46 4.54 11.77 -2.47
CA PRO A 46 5.33 11.14 -1.41
C PRO A 46 4.58 10.97 -0.08
N ASP A 47 3.66 11.85 0.26
CA ASP A 47 2.88 11.78 1.50
C ASP A 47 1.86 10.63 1.42
N GLY A 48 1.17 10.49 0.27
CA GLY A 48 0.26 9.37 0.01
C GLY A 48 0.97 8.01 0.00
N MET A 49 2.20 7.96 -0.55
CA MET A 49 3.03 6.75 -0.47
C MET A 49 3.45 6.45 0.97
N PHE A 50 3.89 7.45 1.74
CA PHE A 50 4.25 7.26 3.15
C PHE A 50 3.08 6.73 3.97
N GLU A 51 1.89 7.30 3.78
CA GLU A 51 0.67 6.86 4.47
C GLU A 51 0.33 5.41 4.13
N SER A 52 0.41 5.03 2.84
CA SER A 52 0.15 3.67 2.40
C SER A 52 1.17 2.67 2.96
N PHE A 53 2.47 3.00 2.91
CA PHE A 53 3.50 2.12 3.47
C PHE A 53 3.35 1.97 4.97
N SER A 54 3.10 3.08 5.68
CA SER A 54 2.89 3.07 7.13
C SER A 54 1.67 2.23 7.55
N GLY A 55 0.57 2.32 6.80
CA GLY A 55 -0.61 1.47 6.99
C GLY A 55 -0.32 0.00 6.71
N LEU A 56 0.31 -0.31 5.58
CA LEU A 56 0.62 -1.67 5.14
C LEU A 56 1.62 -2.38 6.07
N THR A 57 2.63 -1.67 6.57
CA THR A 57 3.61 -2.23 7.52
C THR A 57 3.15 -2.15 8.96
N THR A 58 1.91 -1.73 9.21
CA THR A 58 1.34 -1.54 10.56
C THR A 58 2.16 -0.61 11.46
N THR A 59 2.93 0.31 10.87
CA THR A 59 3.74 1.29 11.61
C THR A 59 2.83 2.31 12.31
N GLY A 60 1.70 2.65 11.69
CA GLY A 60 0.71 3.56 12.28
C GLY A 60 1.14 5.03 12.35
N ALA A 61 2.24 5.40 11.68
CA ALA A 61 2.61 6.79 11.46
C ALA A 61 1.70 7.44 10.42
N THR A 62 1.36 8.72 10.60
CA THR A 62 0.45 9.45 9.71
C THR A 62 1.04 10.80 9.38
N VAL A 63 1.00 11.19 8.11
CA VAL A 63 1.37 12.55 7.67
C VAL A 63 0.15 13.46 7.61
N ILE A 64 -1.04 12.86 7.68
CA ILE A 64 -2.32 13.56 7.61
C ILE A 64 -2.60 14.32 8.92
N ILE A 65 -2.88 15.61 8.80
CA ILE A 65 -3.26 16.51 9.90
C ILE A 65 -4.79 16.64 9.91
N GLY A 66 -5.43 16.57 11.09
CA GLY A 66 -6.89 16.69 11.20
C GLY A 66 -7.64 15.40 10.86
N LEU A 67 -7.06 14.26 11.23
CA LEU A 67 -7.58 12.91 11.00
C LEU A 67 -9.06 12.71 11.40
N ASP A 68 -9.49 13.36 12.47
CA ASP A 68 -10.86 13.26 12.99
C ASP A 68 -11.91 13.94 12.08
N GLN A 69 -11.47 14.73 11.09
CA GLN A 69 -12.35 15.43 10.14
C GLN A 69 -12.33 14.80 8.74
N LEU A 70 -11.64 13.66 8.57
CA LEU A 70 -11.58 12.95 7.30
C LEU A 70 -12.89 12.25 6.95
N PRO A 71 -13.15 12.00 5.65
CA PRO A 71 -14.27 11.16 5.23
C PRO A 71 -14.19 9.76 5.85
N GLU A 72 -15.32 9.22 6.31
CA GLU A 72 -15.38 7.87 6.90
C GLU A 72 -14.88 6.78 5.94
N SER A 73 -15.03 6.98 4.62
CA SER A 73 -14.49 6.09 3.59
C SER A 73 -12.97 5.94 3.67
N LEU A 74 -12.26 7.01 4.01
CA LEU A 74 -10.80 7.01 4.10
C LEU A 74 -10.32 6.42 5.43
N LEU A 75 -11.03 6.68 6.52
CA LEU A 75 -10.79 6.05 7.81
C LEU A 75 -10.96 4.53 7.72
N PHE A 76 -12.01 4.06 7.03
CA PHE A 76 -12.23 2.64 6.77
C PHE A 76 -11.12 2.04 5.91
N TYR A 77 -10.67 2.74 4.88
CA TYR A 77 -9.57 2.29 4.03
C TYR A 77 -8.26 2.11 4.81
N ARG A 78 -7.96 3.00 5.75
CA ARG A 78 -6.81 2.87 6.65
C ARG A 78 -6.90 1.62 7.53
N GLN A 79 -8.08 1.32 8.08
CA GLN A 79 -8.29 0.09 8.84
C GLN A 79 -8.14 -1.17 7.97
N GLN A 80 -8.56 -1.13 6.70
CA GLN A 80 -8.33 -2.23 5.77
C GLN A 80 -6.84 -2.42 5.46
N LEU A 81 -6.06 -1.35 5.28
CA LEU A 81 -4.61 -1.45 5.08
C LEU A 81 -3.91 -2.11 6.27
N GLN A 82 -4.35 -1.82 7.51
CA GLN A 82 -3.83 -2.48 8.71
C GLN A 82 -4.29 -3.94 8.82
N TRP A 83 -5.49 -4.26 8.33
CA TRP A 83 -6.03 -5.62 8.35
C TRP A 83 -5.39 -6.55 7.31
N LEU A 84 -4.94 -6.03 6.17
CA LEU A 84 -4.36 -6.79 5.04
C LEU A 84 -3.01 -7.48 5.32
N ARG A 85 -2.58 -7.54 6.58
CA ARG A 85 -1.37 -8.27 7.00
C ARG A 85 -1.56 -9.78 6.84
#